data_AF-A0AA40DT44-F1
#
_entry.id   AF-A0AA40DT44-F1
#
_cell.length_a   1.000
_cell.length_b   1.000
_cell.length_c   1.000
_cell.angle_alpha   90.00
_cell.angle_beta   90.00
_cell.angle_gamma   90.00
#
_symmetry.space_group_name_H-M   'P 1'
#
loop_
_entity.id
_entity.type
_entity.pdbx_description
1 polymer ?
#
loop_
_entity_poly.entity_id
_entity_poly.type
_entity_poly.pdbx_seq_one_letter_code
_entity_poly.pdbx_strand_id
1 'polypeptide(L)'
;MIRNQEYYADVGGFEGSMGRHNCHVVIAPAGFIALQAFASMGGNPVMTVPMGSYPEGTKVRRNKHCGGLISVAPGIPYIYLSHQHIPSKQLSIALTVEQELTAIRFSLWLYGRRYGESQTKRLRPQ
;
A
#
# COMPACT_ATOMS: atom_id res chain seq x y z
N MET A 1 22.93 19.52 3.05
CA MET A 1 21.87 18.57 2.66
C MET A 1 21.90 17.27 3.47
N ILE A 2 23.07 16.77 3.86
CA ILE A 2 23.25 15.48 4.58
C ILE A 2 22.71 15.51 6.04
N ARG A 3 22.91 16.61 6.77
CA ARG A 3 22.56 16.73 8.20
C ARG A 3 21.07 16.57 8.53
N ASN A 4 20.17 16.90 7.60
CA ASN A 4 18.72 16.76 7.82
C ASN A 4 18.25 15.33 7.60
N GLN A 5 18.95 14.54 6.77
CA GLN A 5 18.59 13.14 6.51
C GLN A 5 18.96 12.25 7.68
N GLU A 6 20.08 12.56 8.36
CA GLU A 6 20.47 11.91 9.61
C GLU A 6 19.33 12.01 10.64
N TYR A 7 18.76 13.19 10.85
CA TYR A 7 17.61 13.40 11.77
C TYR A 7 16.40 12.48 11.50
N TYR A 8 16.12 12.16 10.22
CA TYR A 8 15.00 11.29 9.86
C TYR A 8 15.31 9.80 9.97
N ALA A 9 16.58 9.42 9.90
CA ALA A 9 17.01 8.06 10.18
C ALA A 9 17.16 7.85 11.70
N ASP A 10 17.87 8.71 12.42
CA ASP A 10 18.16 8.56 13.86
C ASP A 10 18.65 9.90 14.47
N VAL A 11 18.49 10.34 15.72
CA VAL A 11 17.89 9.83 16.96
C VAL A 11 16.54 10.53 17.16
N GLY A 12 15.45 9.75 17.07
CA GLY A 12 14.05 10.22 17.08
C GLY A 12 13.36 10.15 15.72
N GLY A 13 14.14 9.93 14.66
CA GLY A 13 13.67 9.53 13.34
C GLY A 13 13.11 8.11 13.29
N PHE A 14 12.85 7.63 12.08
CA PHE A 14 12.14 6.38 11.85
C PHE A 14 12.90 5.15 12.37
N GLU A 15 14.17 4.97 12.03
CA GLU A 15 14.99 3.84 12.51
C GLU A 15 15.20 3.91 14.02
N GLY A 16 15.51 5.11 14.54
CA GLY A 16 15.63 5.34 15.98
C GLY A 16 14.39 4.97 16.77
N SER A 17 13.20 5.29 16.24
CA SER A 17 11.92 4.92 16.85
C SER A 17 11.70 3.40 16.82
N MET A 18 11.95 2.75 15.68
CA MET A 18 11.82 1.28 15.59
C MET A 18 12.76 0.56 16.54
N GLY A 19 14.03 0.99 16.62
CA GLY A 19 15.03 0.43 17.54
C GLY A 19 14.61 0.56 19.01
N ARG A 20 14.11 1.73 19.43
CA ARG A 20 13.62 1.96 20.80
C ARG A 20 12.43 1.08 21.19
N HIS A 21 11.53 0.82 20.25
CA HIS A 21 10.34 0.01 20.50
C HIS A 21 10.54 -1.47 20.18
N ASN A 22 11.76 -1.89 19.80
CA ASN A 22 12.05 -3.25 19.32
C ASN A 22 11.10 -3.69 18.19
N CYS A 23 10.68 -2.73 17.37
CA CYS A 23 9.79 -2.96 16.25
C CYS A 23 10.58 -3.39 15.04
N HIS A 24 10.11 -4.47 14.41
CA HIS A 24 10.74 -5.01 13.21
C HIS A 24 10.03 -4.55 11.94
N VAL A 25 8.73 -4.29 12.04
CA VAL A 25 7.90 -3.88 10.91
C VAL A 25 6.98 -2.75 11.33
N VAL A 26 6.85 -1.75 10.46
CA VAL A 26 5.77 -0.77 10.55
C VAL A 26 4.72 -1.11 9.51
N ILE A 27 3.50 -1.08 10.00
CA ILE A 27 2.31 -1.53 9.33
C ILE A 27 1.45 -0.24 9.26
N ALA A 28 1.12 0.26 8.06
CA ALA A 28 0.15 1.37 7.87
C ALA A 28 -0.81 1.22 6.67
N PRO A 29 -1.99 1.89 6.69
CA PRO A 29 -2.91 1.93 5.54
C PRO A 29 -2.25 2.46 4.26
N ALA A 30 -2.61 1.90 3.09
CA ALA A 30 -2.12 2.43 1.82
C ALA A 30 -2.56 3.88 1.60
N GLY A 31 -1.65 4.67 1.04
CA GLY A 31 -1.84 6.11 0.83
C GLY A 31 -1.30 6.97 1.98
N PHE A 32 -0.69 6.38 3.00
CA PHE A 32 0.05 7.13 4.01
C PHE A 32 1.43 7.57 3.46
N ILE A 33 1.40 8.63 2.64
CA ILE A 33 2.55 9.17 1.88
C ILE A 33 3.74 9.47 2.80
N ALA A 34 3.48 9.95 4.02
CA ALA A 34 4.53 10.23 5.00
C ALA A 34 5.40 9.00 5.28
N LEU A 35 4.80 7.83 5.49
CA LEU A 35 5.56 6.60 5.75
C LEU A 35 6.40 6.17 4.53
N GLN A 36 5.86 6.32 3.32
CA GLN A 36 6.61 6.02 2.10
C GLN A 36 7.81 6.96 1.95
N ALA A 37 7.62 8.25 2.25
CA ALA A 37 8.70 9.23 2.22
C ALA A 37 9.77 8.93 3.28
N PHE A 38 9.38 8.62 4.52
CA PHE A 38 10.33 8.27 5.59
C PHE A 38 11.12 7.00 5.25
N ALA A 39 10.44 5.96 4.80
CA ALA A 39 11.10 4.73 4.36
C ALA A 39 12.08 4.97 3.20
N SER A 40 11.67 5.78 2.22
CA SER A 40 12.50 6.12 1.05
C SER A 40 13.74 6.94 1.44
N MET A 41 13.60 7.87 2.40
CA MET A 41 14.73 8.65 2.92
C MET A 41 15.72 7.80 3.71
N GLY A 42 15.24 6.77 4.42
CA GLY A 42 16.08 5.82 5.15
C GLY A 42 16.71 4.72 4.28
N GLY A 43 16.38 4.67 2.98
CA GLY A 43 16.84 3.60 2.08
C GLY A 43 16.23 2.23 2.38
N ASN A 44 15.12 2.20 3.13
CA ASN A 44 14.54 0.98 3.63
C ASN A 44 13.44 0.47 2.68
N PRO A 45 13.28 -0.85 2.52
CA PRO A 45 12.31 -1.43 1.60
C PRO A 45 10.86 -1.23 2.06
N VAL A 46 9.98 -0.93 1.10
CA VAL A 46 8.53 -0.80 1.30
C VAL A 46 7.84 -1.85 0.47
N MET A 47 6.92 -2.59 1.08
CA MET A 47 6.13 -3.60 0.40
C MET A 47 4.65 -3.34 0.62
N THR A 48 3.91 -3.30 -0.49
CA THR A 48 2.46 -3.21 -0.49
C THR A 48 1.83 -4.57 -0.67
N VAL A 49 0.89 -4.93 0.20
CA VAL A 49 0.07 -6.13 0.04
C VAL A 49 -1.41 -5.75 -0.05
N PRO A 50 -2.17 -6.35 -0.97
CA PRO A 50 -3.61 -6.12 -1.00
C PRO A 50 -4.24 -6.75 0.24
N MET A 51 -5.18 -6.04 0.87
CA MET A 51 -5.94 -6.53 2.04
C MET A 51 -7.42 -6.81 1.73
N GLY A 52 -7.90 -6.40 0.56
CA GLY A 52 -9.27 -6.70 0.13
C GLY A 52 -9.72 -5.74 -0.94
N SER A 53 -11.02 -5.80 -1.22
CA SER A 53 -11.71 -4.88 -2.10
C SER A 53 -12.89 -4.27 -1.34
N TYR A 54 -13.20 -3.01 -1.63
CA TYR A 54 -14.41 -2.40 -1.08
C TYR A 54 -15.66 -3.19 -1.50
N PRO A 55 -16.59 -3.48 -0.59
CA PRO A 55 -17.78 -4.27 -0.89
C PRO A 55 -18.73 -3.54 -1.84
N GLU A 56 -19.64 -4.30 -2.45
CA GLU A 56 -20.76 -3.73 -3.22
C GLU A 56 -21.57 -2.75 -2.36
N GLY A 57 -22.05 -1.66 -2.96
CA GLY A 57 -22.76 -0.59 -2.25
C GLY A 57 -21.86 0.43 -1.53
N THR A 58 -20.53 0.28 -1.57
CA THR A 58 -19.61 1.30 -1.08
C THR A 58 -19.83 2.63 -1.80
N LYS A 59 -20.02 3.73 -1.05
CA LYS A 59 -20.17 5.07 -1.64
C LYS A 59 -18.87 5.49 -2.33
N VAL A 60 -18.98 5.86 -3.61
CA VAL A 60 -17.86 6.36 -4.39
C VAL A 60 -17.34 7.67 -3.79
N ARG A 61 -16.07 7.68 -3.38
CA ARG A 61 -15.39 8.90 -2.92
C ARG A 61 -14.29 9.26 -3.92
N ARG A 62 -14.25 10.54 -4.23
CA ARG A 62 -13.19 11.14 -5.03
C ARG A 62 -12.26 11.93 -4.14
N ASN A 63 -10.96 11.76 -4.35
CA ASN A 63 -9.96 12.56 -3.70
C ASN A 63 -9.88 13.92 -4.39
N LYS A 64 -10.43 14.95 -3.73
CA LYS A 64 -10.42 16.33 -4.23
C LYS A 64 -9.02 16.92 -4.30
N HIS A 65 -8.07 16.40 -3.52
CA HIS A 65 -6.68 16.90 -3.47
C HIS A 65 -5.80 16.28 -4.56
N CYS A 66 -6.22 15.16 -5.17
CA CYS A 66 -5.52 14.50 -6.27
C CYS A 66 -6.36 14.51 -7.54
N GLY A 67 -6.74 15.70 -8.02
CA GLY A 67 -7.39 15.86 -9.33
C GLY A 67 -8.77 15.21 -9.48
N GLY A 68 -9.45 14.87 -8.37
CA GLY A 68 -10.77 14.24 -8.41
C GLY A 68 -10.75 12.74 -8.73
N LEU A 69 -9.59 12.07 -8.64
CA LEU A 69 -9.48 10.63 -8.85
C LEU A 69 -10.33 9.86 -7.83
N ILE A 70 -10.88 8.72 -8.25
CA ILE A 70 -11.62 7.82 -7.36
C ILE A 70 -10.62 7.22 -6.37
N SER A 71 -10.83 7.46 -5.08
CA SER A 71 -10.02 6.88 -4.00
C SER A 71 -10.72 5.71 -3.31
N VAL A 72 -12.04 5.66 -3.38
CA VAL A 72 -12.87 4.59 -2.79
C VAL A 72 -14.06 4.33 -3.71
N ALA A 73 -14.28 3.08 -4.09
CA ALA A 73 -15.47 2.62 -4.82
C ALA A 73 -15.58 1.09 -4.72
N PRO A 74 -16.76 0.49 -4.96
CA PRO A 74 -16.94 -0.95 -4.96
C PRO A 74 -15.94 -1.66 -5.88
N GLY A 75 -15.34 -2.75 -5.39
CA GLY A 75 -14.37 -3.54 -6.14
C GLY A 75 -12.96 -2.95 -6.22
N ILE A 76 -12.72 -1.71 -5.79
CA ILE A 76 -11.36 -1.15 -5.72
C ILE A 76 -10.60 -1.84 -4.58
N PRO A 77 -9.36 -2.32 -4.82
CA PRO A 77 -8.58 -2.92 -3.77
C PRO A 77 -8.13 -1.87 -2.75
N TYR A 78 -8.22 -2.20 -1.46
CA TYR A 78 -7.51 -1.48 -0.42
C TYR A 78 -6.25 -2.26 -0.05
N ILE A 79 -5.16 -1.52 0.11
CA ILE A 79 -3.80 -2.04 0.20
C ILE A 79 -3.24 -1.63 1.55
N TYR A 80 -2.22 -2.35 1.97
CA TYR A 80 -1.46 -2.09 3.17
C TYR A 80 0.01 -1.90 2.87
N LEU A 81 0.67 -1.00 3.62
CA LEU A 81 2.09 -0.75 3.52
C LEU A 81 2.79 -1.41 4.72
N SER A 82 3.64 -2.39 4.43
CA SER A 82 4.58 -2.94 5.40
C SER A 82 5.97 -2.41 5.11
N HIS A 83 6.69 -2.10 6.17
CA HIS A 83 8.01 -1.49 6.11
C HIS A 83 8.95 -2.18 7.08
N GLN A 84 10.17 -2.53 6.66
CA GLN A 84 11.09 -3.25 7.53
C GLN A 84 12.57 -3.06 7.14
N HIS A 85 13.43 -2.96 8.16
CA HIS A 85 14.89 -2.88 8.02
C HIS A 85 15.55 -4.17 7.47
N ILE A 86 14.91 -5.33 7.63
CA ILE A 86 15.39 -6.65 7.18
C ILE A 86 14.48 -7.22 6.08
N PRO A 87 14.89 -7.21 4.80
CA PRO A 87 14.03 -7.58 3.66
C PRO A 87 13.40 -8.98 3.76
N SER A 88 14.13 -9.96 4.33
CA SER A 88 13.66 -11.35 4.41
C SER A 88 12.44 -11.50 5.33
N LYS A 89 12.45 -10.86 6.50
CA LYS A 89 11.32 -10.86 7.42
C LYS A 89 10.10 -10.13 6.82
N GLN A 90 10.33 -9.12 5.97
CA GLN A 90 9.27 -8.35 5.33
C GLN A 90 8.51 -9.23 4.35
N LEU A 91 9.26 -10.00 3.55
CA LEU A 91 8.71 -10.95 2.61
C LEU A 91 7.92 -12.05 3.32
N SER A 92 8.41 -12.57 4.45
CA SER A 92 7.66 -13.55 5.24
C SER A 92 6.33 -12.99 5.73
N ILE A 93 6.31 -11.77 6.26
CA ILE A 93 5.08 -11.14 6.75
C ILE A 93 4.11 -10.85 5.62
N ALA A 94 4.61 -10.34 4.49
CA ALA A 94 3.77 -10.10 3.32
C ALA A 94 3.16 -11.40 2.79
N LEU A 95 3.94 -12.48 2.74
CA LEU A 95 3.47 -13.80 2.33
C LEU A 95 2.42 -14.33 3.31
N THR A 96 2.65 -14.20 4.62
CA THR A 96 1.67 -14.61 5.64
C THR A 96 0.38 -13.83 5.50
N VAL A 97 0.45 -12.51 5.31
CA VAL A 97 -0.74 -11.67 5.09
C VAL A 97 -1.47 -12.08 3.82
N GLU A 98 -0.75 -12.38 2.73
CA GLU A 98 -1.36 -12.85 1.48
C GLU A 98 -2.03 -14.23 1.64
N GLN A 99 -1.38 -15.16 2.35
CA GLN A 99 -1.89 -16.51 2.60
C GLN A 99 -3.12 -16.51 3.52
N GLU A 100 -3.07 -15.77 4.63
CA GLU A 100 -4.22 -15.66 5.54
C GLU A 100 -5.39 -14.92 4.89
N LEU A 101 -5.10 -13.99 3.99
CA LEU A 101 -6.11 -13.23 3.25
C LEU A 101 -6.30 -13.74 1.80
N THR A 102 -6.24 -15.06 1.60
CA THR A 102 -6.35 -15.74 0.29
C THR A 102 -7.55 -15.26 -0.56
N ALA A 103 -8.65 -14.82 0.06
CA ALA A 103 -9.85 -14.32 -0.63
C ALA A 103 -9.59 -13.10 -1.55
N ILE A 104 -8.50 -12.35 -1.33
CA ILE A 104 -8.23 -11.10 -2.06
C ILE A 104 -7.64 -11.35 -3.43
N ARG A 105 -6.84 -12.42 -3.58
CA ARG A 105 -6.21 -12.77 -4.85
C ARG A 105 -7.26 -13.09 -5.92
N PHE A 106 -8.36 -13.70 -5.49
CA PHE A 106 -9.54 -13.94 -6.33
C PHE A 106 -10.29 -12.64 -6.69
N SER A 107 -10.46 -11.72 -5.73
CA SER A 107 -11.14 -10.44 -6.01
C SER A 107 -10.33 -9.52 -6.93
N LEU A 108 -9.00 -9.49 -6.80
CA LEU A 108 -8.10 -8.78 -7.72
C LEU A 108 -8.15 -9.36 -9.14
N TRP A 109 -8.19 -10.68 -9.25
CA TRP A 109 -8.35 -11.36 -10.54
C TRP A 109 -9.68 -10.97 -11.22
N LEU A 110 -10.78 -10.95 -10.46
CA LEU A 110 -12.09 -10.50 -10.95
C LEU A 110 -12.09 -9.02 -11.36
N TYR A 111 -11.42 -8.15 -10.59
CA TYR A 111 -11.26 -6.73 -10.93
C TYR A 111 -10.52 -6.54 -12.25
N GLY A 112 -9.39 -7.23 -12.43
CA GLY A 112 -8.61 -7.19 -13.68
C GLY A 112 -9.43 -7.64 -14.90
N ARG A 113 -10.26 -8.68 -14.73
CA ARG A 113 -11.14 -9.17 -15.81
C ARG A 113 -12.25 -8.18 -16.17
N ARG A 114 -12.95 -7.63 -15.18
CA ARG A 114 -13.98 -6.59 -15.40
C ARG A 114 -13.40 -5.34 -16.08
N TYR A 115 -12.19 -4.93 -15.71
CA TYR A 115 -11.54 -3.76 -16.31
C TYR A 115 -11.12 -4.04 -17.76
N GLY A 116 -10.57 -5.22 -18.07
CA GLY A 116 -10.23 -5.64 -19.43
C GLY A 116 -11.44 -5.73 -20.37
N GLU A 117 -12.59 -6.20 -19.87
CA GLU A 117 -13.85 -6.23 -20.63
C GLU A 117 -14.45 -4.84 -20.87
N SER A 118 -14.26 -3.91 -19.93
CA SER A 118 -14.71 -2.52 -20.09
C SER A 118 -13.90 -1.74 -21.12
N GLN A 119 -12.60 -2.02 -21.26
CA GLN A 119 -11.73 -1.35 -22.25
C GLN A 119 -12.00 -1.89 -23.66
N THR A 120 -12.23 -3.20 -23.81
CA THR A 120 -12.58 -3.81 -25.11
C THR A 120 -13.95 -3.38 -25.64
N LYS A 121 -14.89 -2.97 -24.78
CA LYS A 121 -16.17 -2.37 -25.20
C LYS A 121 -16.06 -0.89 -25.61
N ARG A 122 -15.08 -0.14 -25.11
CA ARG A 122 -14.81 1.26 -25.53
C ARG A 122 -14.04 1.39 -26.83
N LEU A 123 -13.33 0.34 -27.24
CA LEU A 123 -12.47 0.32 -28.43
C LEU A 123 -13.13 -0.28 -29.68
N ARG A 124 -14.44 -0.57 -29.66
CA ARG A 124 -15.18 -0.85 -30.91
C ARG A 124 -15.70 0.48 -31.46
N PRO A 125 -15.20 0.98 -32.59
CA PRO A 125 -15.89 2.01 -33.34
C PRO A 125 -17.25 1.44 -33.79
N GLN A 126 -18.29 2.28 -33.76
CA GLN A 126 -19.51 2.00 -34.53
C GLN A 126 -19.21 2.11 -36.02
#